data_AF-A0A0A2ITX4-F1
#
_entry.id   AF-A0A0A2ITX4-F1
#
_cell.length_a   1.000
_cell.length_b   1.000
_cell.length_c   1.000
_cell.angle_alpha   90.00
_cell.angle_beta   90.00
_cell.angle_gamma   90.00
#
_symmetry.space_group_name_H-M   'P 1'
#
loop_
_entity.id
_entity.type
_entity.pdbx_description
1 polymer ?
#
loop_
_entity_poly.entity_id
_entity_poly.type
_entity_poly.pdbx_seq_one_letter_code
_entity_poly.pdbx_strand_id
1 'polypeptide(L)'
;MKVVTVLILLLASGTYFDPQRVTVGGSPKIPKNPSRDFTLTPSSPWATLDYGAEVAGFPSFEISKISGPTQIEIKYSEQCPGLLEPFSDGPSLFVSSLADSFRVETFNITRNGKFSSELLQGGQRWQSIRLLTHTTVKFRTVSFRSSVGAVDTGNIPGTFHSSNEIYNKIWYLGARAVSLQGALVSSSVPSYSALTYNLTEYDLEFDAKITRGGLIWSTSYNFGIRSKEGILINLASKYPEESTFLNTNKTLFPPIYHHPGVWNSFSVPFDVQEGVWYRIGTTIRSGHLAVTLNQTQLFNVSLSTYYAGGASISSSGAFGFGAWQDQSARIRKVSARDTTGKLVYLNPMTDAKVVLPEYGVHDNYFPTCVDGAKRDRLAWLGDFGHTTRIIGVTTNRKDHVTGTFLQLLSYQLFTGQLPMAPSLGYSPEIDPKAFTVNGMAYLLPDYHILALMSFASYMEYSNDTTFAQEHWSSWKSAVDWLALYQSNSTGLIDFAVFGNTFLGLVSGSAISAASVGAFRGMSSIATVVEDTSSAKRWTTLAKSVKVALALMPKVSMDGVGQNGRYQTSHWRDCV
;
A
#
# COMPACT_ATOMS: atom_id res chain seq x y z
N MET A 1 -31.36 19.87 2.53
CA MET A 1 -30.14 19.44 3.23
C MET A 1 -29.13 19.01 2.17
N LYS A 2 -27.99 19.70 2.02
CA LYS A 2 -27.09 19.49 0.88
C LYS A 2 -26.32 18.17 1.04
N VAL A 3 -26.57 17.21 0.16
CA VAL A 3 -25.81 15.95 0.09
C VAL A 3 -24.43 16.27 -0.50
N VAL A 4 -23.37 16.00 0.26
CA VAL A 4 -21.99 16.09 -0.24
C VAL A 4 -21.73 14.88 -1.13
N THR A 5 -22.15 14.98 -2.39
CA THR A 5 -21.50 14.21 -3.46
C THR A 5 -20.13 14.85 -3.65
N VAL A 6 -19.05 14.14 -3.30
CA VAL A 6 -17.69 14.57 -3.61
C VAL A 6 -17.52 14.45 -5.13
N LEU A 7 -17.88 15.51 -5.83
CA LEU A 7 -17.55 15.69 -7.23
C LEU A 7 -16.05 16.01 -7.27
N ILE A 8 -15.22 14.98 -7.47
CA ILE A 8 -13.78 15.16 -7.70
C ILE A 8 -13.65 16.10 -8.90
N LEU A 9 -13.08 17.29 -8.68
CA LEU A 9 -12.86 18.24 -9.77
C LEU A 9 -11.83 17.67 -10.73
N LEU A 10 -12.33 17.19 -11.87
CA LEU A 10 -11.59 16.91 -13.09
C LEU A 10 -11.02 18.21 -13.69
N LEU A 11 -10.03 18.81 -13.01
CA LEU A 11 -9.31 20.00 -13.47
C LEU A 11 -7.79 19.81 -13.41
N ALA A 12 -7.29 19.06 -14.40
CA ALA A 12 -6.00 19.31 -15.02
C ALA A 12 -5.99 18.64 -16.40
N SER A 13 -5.34 19.25 -17.39
CA SER A 13 -4.97 18.59 -18.65
C SER A 13 -3.88 17.56 -18.38
N GLY A 14 -4.27 16.41 -17.83
CA GLY A 14 -3.36 15.36 -17.40
C GLY A 14 -2.65 14.67 -18.57
N THR A 15 -1.40 14.28 -18.36
CA THR A 15 -0.68 13.39 -19.27
C THR A 15 -1.37 12.03 -19.32
N TYR A 16 -1.51 11.47 -20.51
CA TYR A 16 -2.04 10.12 -20.72
C TYR A 16 -0.90 9.18 -21.11
N PHE A 17 -0.95 7.95 -20.61
CA PHE A 17 -0.16 6.84 -21.14
C PHE A 17 -1.05 6.03 -22.08
N ASP A 18 -0.70 6.01 -23.36
CA ASP A 18 -1.36 5.21 -24.37
C ASP A 18 -0.62 3.87 -24.58
N PRO A 19 -1.33 2.78 -24.89
CA PRO A 19 -0.70 1.51 -25.22
C PRO A 19 0.04 1.64 -26.54
N GLN A 20 1.26 1.08 -26.61
CA GLN A 20 2.05 1.08 -27.84
C GLN A 20 1.56 0.02 -28.84
N ARG A 21 0.98 -1.07 -28.34
CA ARG A 21 0.55 -2.21 -29.16
C ARG A 21 -0.79 -2.78 -28.73
N VAL A 22 -1.55 -3.32 -29.69
CA VAL A 22 -2.82 -4.01 -29.45
C VAL A 22 -2.95 -5.25 -30.34
N THR A 23 -3.52 -6.33 -29.78
CA THR A 23 -3.98 -7.51 -30.53
C THR A 23 -5.40 -7.85 -30.10
N VAL A 24 -6.28 -8.10 -31.06
CA VAL A 24 -7.65 -8.61 -30.84
C VAL A 24 -7.72 -10.09 -31.24
N GLY A 25 -8.51 -10.89 -30.52
CA GLY A 25 -8.73 -12.30 -30.85
C GLY A 25 -9.57 -13.08 -29.84
N GLY A 26 -9.44 -14.41 -29.86
CA GLY A 26 -10.19 -15.34 -29.01
C GLY A 26 -9.68 -15.52 -27.57
N SER A 27 -8.47 -15.03 -27.26
CA SER A 27 -7.87 -15.11 -25.92
C SER A 27 -6.76 -14.05 -25.75
N PRO A 28 -6.33 -13.74 -24.51
CA PRO A 28 -5.19 -12.85 -24.28
C PRO A 28 -3.89 -13.38 -24.91
N LYS A 29 -3.16 -12.51 -25.62
CA LYS A 29 -1.90 -12.84 -26.30
C LYS A 29 -0.99 -11.61 -26.37
N ILE A 30 0.33 -11.82 -26.29
CA ILE A 30 1.33 -10.74 -26.42
C ILE A 30 1.07 -9.92 -27.70
N PRO A 31 0.80 -8.59 -27.60
CA PRO A 31 0.51 -7.76 -28.75
C PRO A 31 1.70 -7.58 -29.70
N LYS A 32 1.42 -7.67 -31.00
CA LYS A 32 2.43 -7.52 -32.07
C LYS A 32 2.21 -6.30 -32.95
N ASN A 33 0.98 -5.83 -33.07
CA ASN A 33 0.62 -4.71 -33.96
C ASN A 33 0.67 -3.39 -33.18
N PRO A 34 1.03 -2.26 -33.83
CA PRO A 34 0.87 -0.94 -33.26
C PRO A 34 -0.57 -0.67 -32.80
N SER A 35 -0.71 0.14 -31.75
CA SER A 35 -2.02 0.54 -31.23
C SER A 35 -2.83 1.37 -32.25
N ARG A 36 -4.15 1.15 -32.27
CA ARG A 36 -5.13 1.77 -33.17
C ARG A 36 -6.55 1.46 -32.67
N ASP A 37 -7.54 2.15 -33.23
CA ASP A 37 -8.97 1.78 -33.16
C ASP A 37 -9.16 0.26 -33.32
N PHE A 38 -9.93 -0.36 -32.42
CA PHE A 38 -10.23 -1.79 -32.48
C PHE A 38 -11.67 -2.08 -32.08
N THR A 39 -12.18 -3.23 -32.55
CA THR A 39 -13.56 -3.67 -32.32
C THR A 39 -13.54 -5.05 -31.68
N LEU A 40 -14.30 -5.22 -30.59
CA LEU A 40 -14.58 -6.53 -30.01
C LEU A 40 -15.92 -7.05 -30.51
N THR A 41 -15.97 -8.35 -30.80
CA THR A 41 -17.14 -9.10 -31.30
C THR A 41 -17.21 -10.45 -30.58
N PRO A 42 -18.33 -11.20 -30.63
CA PRO A 42 -18.39 -12.52 -29.99
C PRO A 42 -17.38 -13.53 -30.56
N SER A 43 -16.98 -13.37 -31.83
CA SER A 43 -15.94 -14.16 -32.50
C SER A 43 -14.50 -13.71 -32.21
N SER A 44 -14.31 -12.54 -31.61
CA SER A 44 -13.01 -12.04 -31.14
C SER A 44 -13.23 -11.14 -29.92
N PRO A 45 -13.57 -11.72 -28.76
CA PRO A 45 -14.04 -10.97 -27.61
C PRO A 45 -12.91 -10.37 -26.76
N TRP A 46 -11.65 -10.66 -27.06
CA TRP A 46 -10.51 -10.14 -26.30
C TRP A 46 -9.70 -9.12 -27.06
N ALA A 47 -9.30 -8.04 -26.39
CA ALA A 47 -8.11 -7.26 -26.72
C ALA A 47 -7.03 -7.49 -25.65
N THR A 48 -5.76 -7.49 -26.06
CA THR A 48 -4.60 -7.36 -25.17
C THR A 48 -3.81 -6.13 -25.60
N LEU A 49 -3.36 -5.34 -24.64
CA LEU A 49 -2.65 -4.09 -24.83
C LEU A 49 -1.31 -4.14 -24.10
N ASP A 50 -0.25 -3.64 -24.75
CA ASP A 50 1.10 -3.50 -24.19
C ASP A 50 1.49 -2.02 -24.21
N TYR A 51 1.74 -1.46 -23.03
CA TYR A 51 2.18 -0.07 -22.85
C TYR A 51 3.69 0.13 -23.10
N GLY A 52 4.43 -0.95 -23.40
CA GLY A 52 5.87 -0.96 -23.69
C GLY A 52 6.74 -0.83 -22.44
N ALA A 53 6.26 -0.14 -21.42
CA ALA A 53 6.85 0.01 -20.10
C ALA A 53 5.77 -0.06 -19.00
N GLU A 54 6.21 -0.12 -17.75
CA GLU A 54 5.36 0.11 -16.58
C GLU A 54 4.80 1.53 -16.56
N VAL A 55 3.50 1.63 -16.29
CA VAL A 55 2.72 2.87 -16.15
C VAL A 55 1.73 2.74 -14.98
N ALA A 56 1.27 3.87 -14.45
CA ALA A 56 0.28 3.90 -13.36
C ALA A 56 -0.68 5.09 -13.55
N GLY A 57 -1.94 4.92 -13.15
CA GLY A 57 -2.95 5.95 -13.31
C GLY A 57 -4.38 5.43 -13.25
N PHE A 58 -5.31 6.27 -13.69
CA PHE A 58 -6.74 5.94 -13.78
C PHE A 58 -7.04 5.42 -15.19
N PRO A 59 -7.48 4.16 -15.35
CA PRO A 59 -7.96 3.62 -16.62
C PRO A 59 -8.98 4.55 -17.29
N SER A 60 -8.83 4.82 -18.59
CA SER A 60 -9.79 5.58 -19.37
C SER A 60 -9.82 5.15 -20.83
N PHE A 61 -11.02 5.06 -21.40
CA PHE A 61 -11.23 4.61 -22.77
C PHE A 61 -12.39 5.36 -23.44
N GLU A 62 -12.36 5.49 -24.76
CA GLU A 62 -13.40 6.13 -25.56
C GLU A 62 -14.07 5.11 -26.48
N ILE A 63 -15.39 4.99 -26.37
CA ILE A 63 -16.23 4.13 -27.19
C ILE A 63 -16.82 4.93 -28.34
N SER A 64 -16.45 4.57 -29.57
CA SER A 64 -16.92 5.25 -30.79
C SER A 64 -18.23 4.66 -31.33
N LYS A 65 -18.52 3.38 -31.07
CA LYS A 65 -19.75 2.70 -31.49
C LYS A 65 -20.04 1.48 -30.61
N ILE A 66 -21.31 1.28 -30.28
CA ILE A 66 -21.86 0.03 -29.73
C ILE A 66 -23.02 -0.48 -30.59
N SER A 67 -23.28 -1.79 -30.57
CA SER A 67 -24.48 -2.39 -31.18
C SER A 67 -25.66 -2.54 -30.20
N GLY A 68 -25.47 -2.23 -28.93
CA GLY A 68 -26.45 -2.37 -27.84
C GLY A 68 -25.78 -2.28 -26.47
N PRO A 69 -26.54 -2.38 -25.36
CA PRO A 69 -25.99 -2.43 -24.01
C PRO A 69 -24.92 -3.52 -23.89
N THR A 70 -23.72 -3.14 -23.48
CA THR A 70 -22.53 -3.98 -23.58
C THR A 70 -21.80 -4.03 -22.24
N GLN A 71 -21.42 -5.21 -21.77
CA GLN A 71 -20.54 -5.35 -20.60
C GLN A 71 -19.13 -5.76 -21.03
N ILE A 72 -18.11 -5.14 -20.42
CA ILE A 72 -16.70 -5.49 -20.61
C ILE A 72 -16.01 -5.69 -19.26
N GLU A 73 -15.16 -6.72 -19.17
CA GLU A 73 -14.20 -6.93 -18.08
C GLU A 73 -12.84 -6.39 -18.52
N ILE A 74 -12.13 -5.71 -17.61
CA ILE A 74 -10.79 -5.16 -17.84
C ILE A 74 -9.85 -5.68 -16.75
N LYS A 75 -8.68 -6.18 -17.13
CA LYS A 75 -7.63 -6.66 -16.19
C LYS A 75 -6.31 -5.97 -16.43
N TYR A 76 -5.48 -5.84 -15.39
CA TYR A 76 -4.22 -5.08 -15.40
C TYR A 76 -3.09 -5.87 -14.73
N SER A 77 -1.90 -5.93 -15.33
CA SER A 77 -0.76 -6.71 -14.81
C SER A 77 0.61 -6.13 -15.18
N GLU A 78 1.62 -6.34 -14.32
CA GLU A 78 3.04 -6.11 -14.66
C GLU A 78 3.59 -7.19 -15.63
N GLN A 79 3.06 -8.41 -15.55
CA GLN A 79 3.48 -9.54 -16.39
C GLN A 79 2.33 -10.03 -17.27
N CYS A 80 2.57 -10.20 -18.58
CA CYS A 80 1.53 -10.62 -19.53
C CYS A 80 0.77 -11.92 -19.13
N PRO A 81 1.41 -12.97 -18.55
CA PRO A 81 0.69 -14.16 -18.09
C PRO A 81 -0.33 -13.89 -16.99
N GLY A 82 -0.13 -12.86 -16.15
CA GLY A 82 -1.06 -12.51 -15.07
C GLY A 82 -2.47 -12.20 -15.59
N LEU A 83 -2.62 -11.69 -16.82
CA LEU A 83 -3.91 -11.42 -17.45
C LEU A 83 -4.80 -12.67 -17.67
N LEU A 84 -4.24 -13.88 -17.50
CA LEU A 84 -4.97 -15.15 -17.59
C LEU A 84 -5.62 -15.54 -16.26
N GLU A 85 -5.12 -15.03 -15.13
CA GLU A 85 -5.60 -15.36 -13.80
C GLU A 85 -6.94 -14.66 -13.47
N PRO A 86 -7.76 -15.21 -12.56
CA PRO A 86 -9.06 -14.63 -12.21
C PRO A 86 -9.00 -13.16 -11.78
N PHE A 87 -8.07 -12.82 -10.89
CA PHE A 87 -7.83 -11.46 -10.37
C PHE A 87 -6.56 -10.81 -10.94
N SER A 88 -6.20 -11.15 -12.19
CA SER A 88 -4.95 -10.68 -12.78
C SER A 88 -3.73 -10.99 -11.89
N ASP A 89 -2.82 -10.04 -11.65
CA ASP A 89 -1.73 -10.15 -10.65
C ASP A 89 -2.10 -9.54 -9.27
N GLY A 90 -3.39 -9.51 -8.94
CA GLY A 90 -3.96 -9.22 -7.62
C GLY A 90 -4.52 -10.48 -6.92
N PRO A 91 -5.19 -10.31 -5.74
CA PRO A 91 -5.43 -9.04 -5.08
C PRO A 91 -4.23 -8.56 -4.23
N SER A 92 -4.00 -7.24 -4.20
CA SER A 92 -3.01 -6.59 -3.34
C SER A 92 -3.64 -6.15 -2.01
N LEU A 93 -3.42 -6.94 -0.95
CA LEU A 93 -4.04 -6.75 0.37
C LEU A 93 -3.15 -6.01 1.39
N PHE A 94 -2.00 -5.45 0.98
CA PHE A 94 -0.94 -5.02 1.90
C PHE A 94 -1.15 -3.65 2.54
N VAL A 95 -1.93 -2.79 1.89
CA VAL A 95 -2.28 -1.45 2.39
C VAL A 95 -3.75 -1.19 2.14
N SER A 96 -4.43 -0.71 3.18
CA SER A 96 -5.59 0.16 2.99
C SER A 96 -5.10 1.42 2.31
N SER A 97 -5.35 1.46 1.03
CA SER A 97 -5.36 2.63 0.18
C SER A 97 -6.61 2.37 -0.64
N LEU A 98 -7.53 3.32 -0.76
CA LEU A 98 -8.91 3.08 -1.22
C LEU A 98 -9.04 2.27 -2.54
N ALA A 99 -7.98 1.94 -3.30
CA ALA A 99 -7.93 1.55 -4.71
C ALA A 99 -8.16 0.09 -5.01
N ASP A 100 -8.40 -0.17 -6.31
CA ASP A 100 -8.55 -1.49 -6.90
C ASP A 100 -7.42 -2.42 -6.45
N SER A 101 -7.76 -3.15 -5.40
CA SER A 101 -6.92 -4.17 -4.82
C SER A 101 -6.96 -5.40 -5.72
N PHE A 102 -8.07 -5.65 -6.43
CA PHE A 102 -8.34 -6.86 -7.20
C PHE A 102 -7.76 -6.83 -8.61
N ARG A 103 -7.46 -5.65 -9.17
CA ARG A 103 -6.85 -5.43 -10.49
C ARG A 103 -7.66 -6.01 -11.65
N VAL A 104 -8.97 -6.01 -11.45
CA VAL A 104 -10.00 -6.40 -12.42
C VAL A 104 -11.28 -5.61 -12.15
N GLU A 105 -11.84 -5.03 -13.21
CA GLU A 105 -13.01 -4.16 -13.16
C GLU A 105 -14.00 -4.52 -14.27
N THR A 106 -15.30 -4.36 -14.00
CA THR A 106 -16.34 -4.57 -14.99
C THR A 106 -17.13 -3.28 -15.28
N PHE A 107 -17.27 -2.94 -16.56
CA PHE A 107 -17.96 -1.73 -17.03
C PHE A 107 -19.22 -2.07 -17.82
N ASN A 108 -20.32 -1.36 -17.53
CA ASN A 108 -21.53 -1.37 -18.36
C ASN A 108 -21.52 -0.16 -19.31
N ILE A 109 -21.52 -0.46 -20.61
CA ILE A 109 -21.41 0.49 -21.72
C ILE A 109 -22.76 0.60 -22.41
N THR A 110 -23.50 1.66 -22.10
CA THR A 110 -24.86 1.94 -22.62
C THR A 110 -24.89 3.07 -23.65
N ARG A 111 -23.76 3.74 -23.89
CA ARG A 111 -23.62 4.87 -24.82
C ARG A 111 -22.21 4.94 -25.43
N ASN A 112 -22.08 5.70 -26.51
CA ASN A 112 -20.77 6.15 -27.01
C ASN A 112 -20.19 7.25 -26.10
N GLY A 113 -18.88 7.50 -26.22
CA GLY A 113 -18.15 8.54 -25.49
C GLY A 113 -17.08 8.00 -24.56
N LYS A 114 -16.55 8.87 -23.70
CA LYS A 114 -15.45 8.57 -22.77
C LYS A 114 -15.97 7.94 -21.47
N PHE A 115 -15.23 6.93 -21.02
CA PHE A 115 -15.38 6.24 -19.73
C PHE A 115 -14.04 6.29 -19.00
N SER A 116 -14.09 6.19 -17.68
CA SER A 116 -12.92 6.08 -16.83
C SER A 116 -13.26 5.33 -15.56
N SER A 117 -12.27 4.64 -15.02
CA SER A 117 -12.32 4.16 -13.65
C SER A 117 -12.21 5.35 -12.67
N GLU A 118 -12.92 5.26 -11.54
CA GLU A 118 -12.66 6.09 -10.36
C GLU A 118 -11.49 5.51 -9.54
N LEU A 119 -11.08 4.28 -9.85
CA LEU A 119 -10.09 3.49 -9.17
C LEU A 119 -8.73 3.69 -9.84
N LEU A 120 -7.70 3.91 -9.03
CA LEU A 120 -6.33 3.89 -9.51
C LEU A 120 -5.86 2.45 -9.75
N GLN A 121 -5.23 2.23 -10.89
CA GLN A 121 -4.28 1.14 -11.06
C GLN A 121 -2.86 1.67 -10.79
N GLY A 122 -2.17 1.04 -9.83
CA GLY A 122 -0.72 1.20 -9.71
C GLY A 122 0.00 0.52 -10.87
N GLY A 123 1.32 0.32 -10.72
CA GLY A 123 2.19 -0.31 -11.72
C GLY A 123 1.52 -1.43 -12.51
N GLN A 124 1.39 -1.21 -13.83
CA GLN A 124 1.05 -2.21 -14.81
C GLN A 124 1.71 -1.88 -16.16
N ARG A 125 2.00 -2.92 -16.95
CA ARG A 125 2.42 -2.81 -18.35
C ARG A 125 1.41 -3.43 -19.32
N TRP A 126 0.60 -4.38 -18.86
CA TRP A 126 -0.28 -5.19 -19.70
C TRP A 126 -1.72 -5.04 -19.25
N GLN A 127 -2.61 -4.84 -20.21
CA GLN A 127 -4.04 -4.79 -19.98
C GLN A 127 -4.74 -5.79 -20.89
N SER A 128 -5.80 -6.45 -20.40
CA SER A 128 -6.76 -7.14 -21.27
C SER A 128 -8.13 -6.50 -21.13
N ILE A 129 -8.90 -6.53 -22.22
CA ILE A 129 -10.30 -6.15 -22.26
C ILE A 129 -11.07 -7.31 -22.86
N ARG A 130 -12.08 -7.80 -22.15
CA ARG A 130 -12.94 -8.91 -22.55
C ARG A 130 -14.37 -8.42 -22.71
N LEU A 131 -14.94 -8.63 -23.89
CA LEU A 131 -16.37 -8.52 -24.14
C LEU A 131 -17.12 -9.67 -23.46
N LEU A 132 -18.09 -9.34 -22.60
CA LEU A 132 -18.93 -10.31 -21.88
C LEU A 132 -20.28 -10.55 -22.56
N THR A 133 -20.83 -9.53 -23.23
CA THR A 133 -22.14 -9.58 -23.91
C THR A 133 -22.02 -10.03 -25.37
N HIS A 134 -23.10 -10.60 -25.92
CA HIS A 134 -23.20 -10.97 -27.35
C HIS A 134 -23.45 -9.72 -28.25
N THR A 135 -22.63 -8.69 -28.10
CA THR A 135 -22.75 -7.40 -28.80
C THR A 135 -21.46 -7.07 -29.58
N THR A 136 -21.37 -5.88 -30.16
CA THR A 136 -20.16 -5.35 -30.79
C THR A 136 -19.85 -3.98 -30.20
N VAL A 137 -18.59 -3.74 -29.86
CA VAL A 137 -18.09 -2.48 -29.28
C VAL A 137 -16.80 -2.06 -29.94
N LYS A 138 -16.72 -0.80 -30.39
CA LYS A 138 -15.54 -0.20 -31.03
C LYS A 138 -14.89 0.84 -30.12
N PHE A 139 -13.67 0.55 -29.70
CA PHE A 139 -12.80 1.46 -28.98
C PHE A 139 -12.08 2.38 -29.97
N ARG A 140 -11.99 3.67 -29.62
CA ARG A 140 -11.14 4.67 -30.29
C ARG A 140 -9.82 4.82 -29.53
N THR A 141 -9.90 5.04 -28.22
CA THR A 141 -8.74 5.13 -27.33
C THR A 141 -8.92 4.22 -26.13
N VAL A 142 -7.80 3.74 -25.61
CA VAL A 142 -7.63 3.13 -24.29
C VAL A 142 -6.33 3.71 -23.75
N SER A 143 -6.31 4.13 -22.49
CA SER A 143 -5.22 4.91 -21.91
C SER A 143 -5.26 4.85 -20.39
N PHE A 144 -4.20 5.30 -19.73
CA PHE A 144 -4.23 5.70 -18.33
C PHE A 144 -4.08 7.22 -18.23
N ARG A 145 -5.03 7.90 -17.56
CA ARG A 145 -4.78 9.26 -17.06
C ARG A 145 -3.74 9.12 -15.96
N SER A 146 -2.53 9.63 -16.19
CA SER A 146 -1.41 9.43 -15.28
C SER A 146 -1.74 9.91 -13.87
N SER A 147 -1.36 9.10 -12.88
CA SER A 147 -1.30 9.50 -11.48
C SER A 147 0.13 9.80 -11.02
N VAL A 148 1.09 9.77 -11.95
CA VAL A 148 2.52 9.92 -11.70
C VAL A 148 3.11 10.99 -12.62
N GLY A 149 4.25 11.56 -12.25
CA GLY A 149 5.03 12.36 -13.19
C GLY A 149 5.42 11.54 -14.42
N ALA A 150 5.00 11.95 -15.61
CA ALA A 150 5.48 11.35 -16.85
C ALA A 150 6.95 11.76 -17.04
N VAL A 151 7.87 10.81 -16.82
CA VAL A 151 9.31 11.07 -16.98
C VAL A 151 9.78 10.62 -18.35
N ASP A 152 10.16 11.60 -19.17
CA ASP A 152 10.97 11.36 -20.36
C ASP A 152 12.38 10.95 -19.91
N THR A 153 12.63 9.64 -19.92
CA THR A 153 13.94 9.07 -19.56
C THR A 153 15.07 9.50 -20.50
N GLY A 154 14.79 10.09 -21.66
CA GLY A 154 15.78 10.72 -22.54
C GLY A 154 16.15 12.15 -22.14
N ASN A 155 15.39 12.79 -21.25
CA ASN A 155 15.54 14.18 -20.84
C ASN A 155 15.40 14.35 -19.31
N ILE A 156 16.20 13.57 -18.57
CA ILE A 156 16.38 13.69 -17.11
C ILE A 156 17.70 14.42 -16.79
N PRO A 157 17.81 15.13 -15.64
CA PRO A 157 19.01 15.88 -15.29
C PRO A 157 20.32 15.06 -15.27
N GLY A 158 20.25 13.79 -14.88
CA GLY A 158 21.39 12.87 -14.82
C GLY A 158 21.39 11.85 -15.95
N THR A 159 22.32 12.00 -16.89
CA THR A 159 22.49 11.08 -18.05
C THR A 159 23.68 10.15 -17.87
N PHE A 160 23.54 8.89 -18.27
CA PHE A 160 24.64 7.92 -18.37
C PHE A 160 24.64 7.27 -19.76
N HIS A 161 25.83 7.08 -20.32
CA HIS A 161 26.03 6.34 -21.55
C HIS A 161 27.34 5.55 -21.50
N SER A 162 27.31 4.33 -21.99
CA SER A 162 28.46 3.44 -22.13
C SER A 162 28.43 2.72 -23.48
N SER A 163 29.56 2.10 -23.86
CA SER A 163 29.65 1.23 -25.04
C SER A 163 28.85 -0.08 -24.91
N ASN A 164 28.30 -0.39 -23.72
CA ASN A 164 27.47 -1.57 -23.49
C ASN A 164 25.99 -1.16 -23.39
N GLU A 165 25.21 -1.50 -24.42
CA GLU A 165 23.77 -1.22 -24.44
C GLU A 165 23.00 -1.78 -23.25
N ILE A 166 23.44 -2.89 -22.66
CA ILE A 166 22.77 -3.50 -21.50
C ILE A 166 22.90 -2.59 -20.29
N TYR A 167 24.07 -1.97 -20.07
CA TYR A 167 24.27 -1.02 -18.97
C TYR A 167 23.46 0.26 -19.18
N ASN A 168 23.35 0.72 -20.43
CA ASN A 168 22.49 1.86 -20.79
C ASN A 168 21.01 1.52 -20.47
N LYS A 169 20.54 0.33 -20.84
CA LYS A 169 19.18 -0.16 -20.52
C LYS A 169 18.95 -0.27 -19.00
N ILE A 170 19.91 -0.78 -18.23
CA ILE A 170 19.85 -0.86 -16.76
C ILE A 170 19.72 0.54 -16.14
N TRP A 171 20.49 1.53 -16.62
CA TRP A 171 20.39 2.91 -16.14
C TRP A 171 19.00 3.51 -16.35
N TYR A 172 18.46 3.41 -17.57
CA TYR A 172 17.13 3.93 -17.88
C TYR A 172 16.00 3.21 -17.13
N LEU A 173 16.17 1.92 -16.81
CA LEU A 173 15.26 1.18 -15.93
C LEU A 173 15.29 1.72 -14.50
N GLY A 174 16.48 1.97 -13.93
CA GLY A 174 16.65 2.55 -12.60
C GLY A 174 16.03 3.95 -12.47
N ALA A 175 16.31 4.83 -13.43
CA ALA A 175 15.73 6.17 -13.49
C ALA A 175 14.19 6.14 -13.62
N ARG A 176 13.64 5.19 -14.39
CA ARG A 176 12.19 4.99 -14.53
C ARG A 176 11.54 4.45 -13.26
N ALA A 177 12.17 3.50 -12.57
CA ALA A 177 11.64 2.91 -11.35
C ALA A 177 11.40 3.97 -10.26
N VAL A 178 12.38 4.84 -10.01
CA VAL A 178 12.26 5.95 -9.02
C VAL A 178 11.33 7.10 -9.47
N SER A 179 10.78 7.02 -10.68
CA SER A 179 9.86 8.01 -11.25
C SER A 179 8.38 7.62 -11.12
N LEU A 180 8.07 6.35 -10.83
CA LEU A 180 6.71 5.88 -10.61
C LEU A 180 6.26 6.24 -9.19
N GLN A 181 5.34 7.21 -9.08
CA GLN A 181 4.83 7.71 -7.80
C GLN A 181 3.67 6.83 -7.28
N GLY A 182 3.53 6.74 -5.95
CA GLY A 182 2.26 6.30 -5.34
C GLY A 182 1.15 7.33 -5.56
N ALA A 183 -0.12 6.94 -5.44
CA ALA A 183 -1.27 7.78 -5.86
C ALA A 183 -2.57 7.53 -5.07
N LEU A 184 -3.62 8.34 -5.35
CA LEU A 184 -4.98 8.33 -4.78
C LEU A 184 -5.93 7.39 -5.54
N VAL A 185 -7.09 7.03 -4.96
CA VAL A 185 -7.54 5.65 -4.89
C VAL A 185 -9.09 5.47 -4.78
N SER A 186 -9.69 4.34 -5.24
CA SER A 186 -11.08 3.84 -4.94
C SER A 186 -11.36 2.33 -5.23
N SER A 187 -12.29 1.67 -4.50
CA SER A 187 -12.53 0.19 -4.34
C SER A 187 -11.42 -0.72 -3.77
N SER A 188 -11.18 -0.66 -2.47
CA SER A 188 -10.20 -1.49 -1.76
C SER A 188 -10.80 -2.59 -0.87
N VAL A 189 -9.90 -3.45 -0.37
CA VAL A 189 -10.06 -4.09 0.95
C VAL A 189 -10.52 -3.09 2.02
N PRO A 190 -11.11 -3.57 3.14
CA PRO A 190 -11.47 -2.68 4.23
C PRO A 190 -10.35 -1.71 4.61
N SER A 191 -10.72 -0.43 4.67
CA SER A 191 -9.85 0.63 5.15
C SER A 191 -10.13 0.83 6.64
N TYR A 192 -9.09 0.91 7.48
CA TYR A 192 -9.21 0.77 8.93
C TYR A 192 -9.08 2.12 9.64
N SER A 193 -9.89 2.36 10.67
CA SER A 193 -9.79 3.61 11.45
C SER A 193 -8.57 3.59 12.38
N ALA A 194 -7.66 4.54 12.18
CA ALA A 194 -6.48 4.72 13.04
C ALA A 194 -6.83 5.05 14.50
N LEU A 195 -8.03 5.57 14.76
CA LEU A 195 -8.52 5.89 16.11
C LEU A 195 -9.03 4.66 16.87
N THR A 196 -9.07 3.49 16.22
CA THR A 196 -9.65 2.25 16.77
C THR A 196 -8.62 1.14 17.00
N TYR A 197 -7.33 1.47 16.84
CA TYR A 197 -6.19 0.55 16.86
C TYR A 197 -6.08 -0.31 18.13
N ASN A 198 -6.61 0.17 19.26
CA ASN A 198 -6.50 -0.43 20.60
C ASN A 198 -7.84 -0.90 21.19
N LEU A 199 -8.91 -1.02 20.39
CA LEU A 199 -10.19 -1.52 20.91
C LEU A 199 -10.11 -3.03 21.21
N THR A 200 -10.69 -3.44 22.34
CA THR A 200 -10.84 -4.84 22.77
C THR A 200 -12.31 -5.09 23.09
N GLU A 201 -12.89 -6.16 22.51
CA GLU A 201 -14.26 -6.62 22.75
C GLU A 201 -15.34 -5.52 22.63
N TYR A 202 -15.75 -5.22 21.40
CA TYR A 202 -16.65 -4.11 21.10
C TYR A 202 -17.88 -4.51 20.29
N ASP A 203 -18.94 -3.71 20.45
CA ASP A 203 -20.11 -3.69 19.59
C ASP A 203 -19.97 -2.57 18.57
N LEU A 204 -19.73 -2.92 17.31
CA LEU A 204 -19.68 -2.02 16.16
C LEU A 204 -21.06 -1.92 15.52
N GLU A 205 -21.62 -0.72 15.42
CA GLU A 205 -22.87 -0.47 14.68
C GLU A 205 -22.71 0.58 13.59
N PHE A 206 -23.33 0.37 12.44
CA PHE A 206 -23.34 1.32 11.32
C PHE A 206 -24.57 1.17 10.43
N ASP A 207 -24.95 2.23 9.71
CA ASP A 207 -25.92 2.15 8.61
C ASP A 207 -25.15 1.91 7.30
N ALA A 208 -25.56 0.92 6.50
CA ALA A 208 -25.02 0.66 5.17
C ALA A 208 -26.10 0.70 4.08
N LYS A 209 -25.74 1.20 2.89
CA LYS A 209 -26.54 1.13 1.67
C LYS A 209 -25.75 0.45 0.58
N ILE A 210 -26.02 -0.82 0.30
CA ILE A 210 -25.40 -1.51 -0.83
C ILE A 210 -25.84 -0.78 -2.10
N THR A 211 -24.87 -0.36 -2.90
CA THR A 211 -25.08 0.40 -4.15
C THR A 211 -24.90 -0.51 -5.37
N ARG A 212 -24.09 -1.56 -5.27
CA ARG A 212 -24.03 -2.68 -6.22
C ARG A 212 -23.40 -3.91 -5.57
N GLY A 213 -23.96 -5.10 -5.78
CA GLY A 213 -23.38 -6.40 -5.46
C GLY A 213 -23.32 -6.75 -3.97
N GLY A 214 -22.61 -5.97 -3.14
CA GLY A 214 -22.40 -6.27 -1.72
C GLY A 214 -21.63 -5.19 -0.96
N LEU A 215 -21.26 -5.51 0.28
CA LEU A 215 -20.40 -4.74 1.18
C LEU A 215 -19.37 -5.68 1.84
N ILE A 216 -18.16 -5.18 2.12
CA ILE A 216 -17.24 -5.81 3.09
C ILE A 216 -16.94 -4.86 4.25
N TRP A 217 -16.91 -5.40 5.46
CA TRP A 217 -16.30 -4.74 6.60
C TRP A 217 -15.38 -5.70 7.36
N SER A 218 -14.58 -5.13 8.24
CA SER A 218 -13.60 -5.83 9.07
C SER A 218 -13.74 -5.44 10.53
N THR A 219 -13.30 -6.31 11.42
CA THR A 219 -13.29 -6.10 12.88
C THR A 219 -12.21 -6.97 13.54
N SER A 220 -11.78 -6.59 14.74
CA SER A 220 -10.59 -7.15 15.44
C SER A 220 -9.33 -7.21 14.58
N TYR A 221 -9.14 -6.22 13.72
CA TYR A 221 -8.05 -6.21 12.74
C TYR A 221 -6.81 -5.53 13.32
N ASN A 222 -5.65 -6.20 13.29
CA ASN A 222 -4.41 -5.65 13.83
C ASN A 222 -3.93 -4.46 12.98
N PHE A 223 -4.02 -3.24 13.51
CA PHE A 223 -3.75 -2.02 12.77
C PHE A 223 -2.23 -1.77 12.59
N GLY A 224 -1.74 -1.77 11.34
CA GLY A 224 -0.32 -1.51 11.05
C GLY A 224 0.14 -1.99 9.67
N ILE A 225 1.47 -2.09 9.48
CA ILE A 225 2.06 -2.67 8.26
C ILE A 225 1.77 -4.17 8.21
N ARG A 226 1.30 -4.67 7.05
CA ARG A 226 0.98 -6.09 6.86
C ARG A 226 0.09 -6.60 8.00
N SER A 227 -1.01 -5.91 8.23
CA SER A 227 -2.01 -6.33 9.21
C SER A 227 -2.33 -7.82 9.07
N LYS A 228 -1.98 -8.57 10.12
CA LYS A 228 -2.26 -9.99 10.28
C LYS A 228 -3.43 -10.13 11.25
N GLU A 229 -4.25 -11.15 11.03
CA GLU A 229 -5.42 -11.46 11.85
C GLU A 229 -6.54 -10.40 11.77
N GLY A 230 -7.70 -10.77 12.32
CA GLY A 230 -8.96 -10.05 12.23
C GLY A 230 -9.95 -10.71 11.29
N ILE A 231 -11.20 -10.29 11.40
CA ILE A 231 -12.36 -10.96 10.81
C ILE A 231 -12.88 -10.10 9.66
N LEU A 232 -12.92 -10.69 8.47
CA LEU A 232 -13.53 -10.10 7.27
C LEU A 232 -14.95 -10.66 7.10
N ILE A 233 -15.93 -9.77 6.89
CA ILE A 233 -17.34 -10.13 6.74
C ILE A 233 -17.85 -9.52 5.43
N ASN A 234 -18.45 -10.33 4.57
CA ASN A 234 -19.15 -9.88 3.36
C ASN A 234 -20.66 -9.99 3.56
N LEU A 235 -21.40 -8.98 3.10
CA LEU A 235 -22.86 -9.05 2.93
C LEU A 235 -23.18 -8.88 1.45
N ALA A 236 -23.59 -9.97 0.81
CA ALA A 236 -24.09 -9.97 -0.56
C ALA A 236 -25.51 -9.40 -0.63
N SER A 237 -25.82 -8.74 -1.74
CA SER A 237 -27.19 -8.42 -2.15
C SER A 237 -27.83 -9.59 -2.90
N LYS A 238 -29.12 -9.48 -3.22
CA LYS A 238 -29.82 -10.46 -4.08
C LYS A 238 -29.29 -10.55 -5.53
N TYR A 239 -28.39 -9.66 -5.96
CA TYR A 239 -27.92 -9.50 -7.34
C TYR A 239 -29.06 -9.28 -8.36
N PRO A 240 -29.76 -8.12 -8.33
CA PRO A 240 -30.79 -7.78 -9.30
C PRO A 240 -30.23 -7.68 -10.73
N GLU A 241 -31.01 -8.09 -11.73
CA GLU A 241 -30.54 -8.23 -13.12
C GLU A 241 -30.08 -6.89 -13.73
N GLU A 242 -30.65 -5.77 -13.29
CA GLU A 242 -30.42 -4.44 -13.84
C GLU A 242 -29.04 -3.86 -13.50
N SER A 243 -28.39 -4.33 -12.44
CA SER A 243 -27.09 -3.85 -11.95
C SER A 243 -26.01 -4.92 -11.85
N THR A 244 -26.38 -6.20 -11.92
CA THR A 244 -25.45 -7.33 -11.79
C THR A 244 -24.62 -7.53 -13.06
N PHE A 245 -23.31 -7.69 -12.88
CA PHE A 245 -22.42 -8.00 -14.00
C PHE A 245 -22.44 -9.49 -14.35
N LEU A 246 -22.32 -9.81 -15.65
CA LEU A 246 -22.35 -11.19 -16.18
C LEU A 246 -21.26 -12.11 -15.59
N ASN A 247 -20.12 -11.54 -15.18
CA ASN A 247 -18.99 -12.23 -14.54
C ASN A 247 -19.05 -12.21 -13.00
N THR A 248 -20.14 -11.76 -12.38
CA THR A 248 -20.29 -11.74 -10.91
C THR A 248 -20.16 -13.15 -10.34
N ASN A 249 -19.16 -13.39 -9.48
CA ASN A 249 -18.92 -14.70 -8.88
C ASN A 249 -19.91 -15.00 -7.74
N LYS A 250 -21.10 -15.48 -8.12
CA LYS A 250 -22.17 -15.92 -7.20
C LYS A 250 -21.84 -17.20 -6.41
N THR A 251 -20.76 -17.92 -6.76
CA THR A 251 -20.28 -19.08 -5.99
C THR A 251 -19.47 -18.65 -4.77
N LEU A 252 -18.70 -17.58 -4.88
CA LEU A 252 -17.88 -17.04 -3.78
C LEU A 252 -18.72 -16.25 -2.77
N PHE A 253 -19.68 -15.46 -3.25
CA PHE A 253 -20.61 -14.70 -2.42
C PHE A 253 -22.05 -14.91 -2.91
N PRO A 254 -22.70 -16.04 -2.56
CA PRO A 254 -24.09 -16.31 -2.94
C PRO A 254 -25.06 -15.31 -2.27
N PRO A 255 -26.15 -14.93 -2.95
CA PRO A 255 -27.15 -14.00 -2.38
C PRO A 255 -27.86 -14.58 -1.16
N ILE A 256 -28.09 -15.89 -1.20
CA ILE A 256 -28.66 -16.75 -0.16
C ILE A 256 -28.03 -18.14 -0.38
N TYR A 257 -27.68 -18.85 0.70
CA TYR A 257 -27.31 -20.29 0.74
C TYR A 257 -25.82 -20.71 0.63
N HIS A 258 -25.55 -21.99 0.95
CA HIS A 258 -24.26 -22.53 1.39
C HIS A 258 -23.23 -22.90 0.29
N HIS A 259 -21.94 -22.71 0.60
CA HIS A 259 -20.85 -23.57 0.12
C HIS A 259 -19.71 -23.64 1.16
N PRO A 260 -19.10 -24.80 1.45
CA PRO A 260 -17.82 -24.85 2.17
C PRO A 260 -16.71 -24.34 1.24
N GLY A 261 -16.07 -23.23 1.57
CA GLY A 261 -15.05 -22.64 0.67
C GLY A 261 -14.39 -21.34 1.13
N VAL A 262 -15.05 -20.53 1.96
CA VAL A 262 -14.44 -19.42 2.70
C VAL A 262 -15.06 -19.40 4.10
N TRP A 263 -14.24 -19.53 5.14
CA TRP A 263 -14.55 -19.58 6.58
C TRP A 263 -15.99 -19.24 7.02
N ASN A 264 -16.88 -20.22 6.79
CA ASN A 264 -18.31 -20.26 7.10
C ASN A 264 -19.23 -19.29 6.33
N SER A 265 -20.52 -19.64 6.26
CA SER A 265 -21.55 -18.83 5.59
C SER A 265 -22.88 -18.99 6.30
N PHE A 266 -23.62 -17.89 6.43
CA PHE A 266 -24.88 -17.83 7.19
C PHE A 266 -25.99 -17.28 6.29
N SER A 267 -27.21 -17.82 6.41
CA SER A 267 -28.36 -17.34 5.65
C SER A 267 -28.84 -15.99 6.20
N VAL A 268 -29.19 -15.08 5.29
CA VAL A 268 -29.99 -13.90 5.63
C VAL A 268 -31.47 -14.28 5.48
N PRO A 269 -32.34 -14.00 6.46
CA PRO A 269 -33.75 -14.45 6.42
C PRO A 269 -34.64 -13.64 5.44
N PHE A 270 -34.06 -12.73 4.67
CA PHE A 270 -34.75 -11.90 3.68
C PHE A 270 -33.77 -11.41 2.61
N ASP A 271 -34.28 -11.06 1.42
CA ASP A 271 -33.48 -10.45 0.36
C ASP A 271 -32.85 -9.12 0.80
N VAL A 272 -31.52 -9.04 0.70
CA VAL A 272 -30.79 -7.77 0.84
C VAL A 272 -30.85 -7.03 -0.51
N GLN A 273 -31.54 -5.90 -0.53
CA GLN A 273 -31.84 -5.11 -1.72
C GLN A 273 -30.78 -4.02 -1.93
N GLU A 274 -30.40 -3.78 -3.18
CA GLU A 274 -29.60 -2.60 -3.53
C GLU A 274 -30.41 -1.31 -3.35
N GLY A 275 -29.75 -0.21 -3.01
CA GLY A 275 -30.38 1.09 -2.81
C GLY A 275 -31.11 1.26 -1.47
N VAL A 276 -31.30 0.19 -0.68
CA VAL A 276 -31.94 0.20 0.64
C VAL A 276 -30.90 0.37 1.76
N TRP A 277 -31.25 1.14 2.79
CA TRP A 277 -30.42 1.29 4.00
C TRP A 277 -30.72 0.18 5.01
N TYR A 278 -29.67 -0.45 5.54
CA TYR A 278 -29.73 -1.44 6.61
C TYR A 278 -28.90 -0.97 7.81
N ARG A 279 -29.39 -1.20 9.03
CA ARG A 279 -28.60 -1.06 10.27
C ARG A 279 -27.89 -2.38 10.53
N ILE A 280 -26.57 -2.38 10.53
CA ILE A 280 -25.73 -3.54 10.82
C ILE A 280 -25.16 -3.35 12.23
N GLY A 281 -25.26 -4.40 13.05
CA GLY A 281 -24.53 -4.52 14.31
C GLY A 281 -23.58 -5.71 14.24
N THR A 282 -22.35 -5.56 14.72
CA THR A 282 -21.34 -6.63 14.84
C THR A 282 -20.81 -6.62 16.27
N THR A 283 -21.06 -7.68 17.02
CA THR A 283 -20.60 -7.86 18.40
C THR A 283 -19.44 -8.85 18.42
N ILE A 284 -18.32 -8.44 18.98
CA ILE A 284 -17.22 -9.35 19.37
C ILE A 284 -17.07 -9.30 20.87
N ARG A 285 -17.38 -10.41 21.55
CA ARG A 285 -17.46 -10.46 23.01
C ARG A 285 -17.33 -11.89 23.51
N SER A 286 -16.52 -12.10 24.54
CA SER A 286 -16.30 -13.39 25.22
C SER A 286 -15.91 -14.53 24.26
N GLY A 287 -15.08 -14.22 23.25
CA GLY A 287 -14.67 -15.18 22.22
C GLY A 287 -15.76 -15.57 21.21
N HIS A 288 -16.87 -14.83 21.15
CA HIS A 288 -17.92 -15.00 20.16
C HIS A 288 -17.96 -13.84 19.17
N LEU A 289 -18.41 -14.13 17.95
CA LEU A 289 -18.79 -13.17 16.92
C LEU A 289 -20.28 -13.31 16.62
N ALA A 290 -21.03 -12.22 16.71
CA ALA A 290 -22.42 -12.16 16.29
C ALA A 290 -22.67 -10.97 15.35
N VAL A 291 -23.57 -11.14 14.40
CA VAL A 291 -23.98 -10.07 13.47
C VAL A 291 -25.50 -9.95 13.45
N THR A 292 -25.99 -8.70 13.46
CA THR A 292 -27.40 -8.37 13.30
C THR A 292 -27.62 -7.48 12.07
N LEU A 293 -28.77 -7.62 11.43
CA LEU A 293 -29.22 -6.81 10.30
C LEU A 293 -30.66 -6.35 10.59
N ASN A 294 -30.87 -5.04 10.72
CA ASN A 294 -32.13 -4.45 11.18
C ASN A 294 -32.69 -5.16 12.42
N GLN A 295 -31.87 -5.27 13.48
CA GLN A 295 -32.17 -5.95 14.75
C GLN A 295 -32.37 -7.49 14.66
N THR A 296 -32.40 -8.07 13.46
CA THR A 296 -32.48 -9.53 13.27
C THR A 296 -31.08 -10.14 13.39
N GLN A 297 -30.85 -11.05 14.33
CA GLN A 297 -29.57 -11.76 14.43
C GLN A 297 -29.40 -12.73 13.25
N LEU A 298 -28.34 -12.54 12.46
CA LEU A 298 -27.99 -13.41 11.34
C LEU A 298 -27.26 -14.66 11.84
N PHE A 299 -26.32 -14.48 12.78
CA PHE A 299 -25.59 -15.57 13.42
C PHE A 299 -24.95 -15.13 14.74
N ASN A 300 -24.57 -16.12 15.55
CA ASN A 300 -23.70 -15.99 16.71
C ASN A 300 -22.86 -17.28 16.79
N VAL A 301 -21.53 -17.15 16.71
CA VAL A 301 -20.59 -18.28 16.64
C VAL A 301 -19.40 -18.09 17.57
N SER A 302 -18.92 -19.19 18.16
CA SER A 302 -17.68 -19.18 18.92
C SER A 302 -16.48 -19.17 17.97
N LEU A 303 -15.55 -18.23 18.19
CA LEU A 303 -14.33 -18.08 17.39
C LEU A 303 -13.38 -19.26 17.55
N SER A 304 -13.46 -20.01 18.66
CA SER A 304 -12.64 -21.20 18.92
C SER A 304 -12.94 -22.37 17.98
N THR A 305 -14.05 -22.33 17.24
CA THR A 305 -14.40 -23.35 16.24
C THR A 305 -13.66 -23.19 14.91
N TYR A 306 -12.93 -22.08 14.72
CA TYR A 306 -12.20 -21.79 13.50
C TYR A 306 -10.69 -21.99 13.66
N TYR A 307 -10.10 -22.80 12.79
CA TYR A 307 -8.67 -23.09 12.77
C TYR A 307 -7.85 -21.96 12.09
N ALA A 308 -7.46 -20.94 12.86
CA ALA A 308 -6.56 -19.89 12.38
C ALA A 308 -5.07 -20.32 12.44
N GLY A 309 -4.72 -21.42 11.77
CA GLY A 309 -3.33 -21.90 11.68
C GLY A 309 -2.70 -22.34 13.01
N GLY A 310 -3.52 -22.67 14.01
CA GLY A 310 -3.09 -23.00 15.37
C GLY A 310 -3.09 -21.82 16.36
N ALA A 311 -3.34 -20.58 15.89
CA ALA A 311 -3.55 -19.43 16.76
C ALA A 311 -5.04 -19.23 17.12
N SER A 312 -5.31 -18.48 18.19
CA SER A 312 -6.66 -17.98 18.51
C SER A 312 -6.99 -16.73 17.67
N ILE A 313 -8.21 -16.62 17.17
CA ILE A 313 -8.68 -15.39 16.51
C ILE A 313 -8.78 -14.27 17.56
N SER A 314 -8.13 -13.14 17.30
CA SER A 314 -8.18 -11.96 18.17
C SER A 314 -9.59 -11.39 18.31
N SER A 315 -9.94 -10.94 19.52
CA SER A 315 -11.12 -10.10 19.80
C SER A 315 -10.78 -8.60 19.93
N SER A 316 -9.54 -8.22 19.62
CA SER A 316 -9.00 -6.86 19.70
C SER A 316 -8.45 -6.38 18.37
N GLY A 317 -8.55 -5.08 18.11
CA GLY A 317 -8.06 -4.41 16.90
C GLY A 317 -9.09 -3.50 16.24
N ALA A 318 -8.63 -2.75 15.24
CA ALA A 318 -9.43 -1.79 14.49
C ALA A 318 -10.57 -2.47 13.69
N PHE A 319 -11.54 -1.66 13.29
CA PHE A 319 -12.53 -2.01 12.28
C PHE A 319 -12.37 -1.14 11.03
N GLY A 320 -12.97 -1.59 9.92
CA GLY A 320 -12.83 -0.93 8.64
C GLY A 320 -13.91 -1.29 7.61
N PHE A 321 -14.00 -0.50 6.55
CA PHE A 321 -15.03 -0.62 5.51
C PHE A 321 -14.41 -0.67 4.11
N GLY A 322 -14.98 -1.50 3.23
CA GLY A 322 -14.54 -1.68 1.85
C GLY A 322 -15.59 -2.41 1.02
N ALA A 323 -15.20 -2.95 -0.12
CA ALA A 323 -16.07 -3.78 -0.96
C ALA A 323 -15.26 -4.87 -1.67
N TRP A 324 -15.90 -5.98 -2.05
CA TRP A 324 -15.24 -6.94 -2.94
C TRP A 324 -15.11 -6.37 -4.36
N GLN A 325 -14.39 -7.07 -5.24
CA GLN A 325 -14.36 -6.82 -6.68
C GLN A 325 -15.76 -6.47 -7.20
N ASP A 326 -15.86 -5.36 -7.93
CA ASP A 326 -17.06 -4.82 -8.57
C ASP A 326 -18.25 -4.49 -7.64
N GLN A 327 -18.17 -4.77 -6.33
CA GLN A 327 -19.16 -4.38 -5.33
C GLN A 327 -18.98 -2.91 -4.90
N SER A 328 -20.02 -2.31 -4.31
CA SER A 328 -19.93 -0.96 -3.72
C SER A 328 -21.05 -0.70 -2.72
N ALA A 329 -20.76 0.09 -1.68
CA ALA A 329 -21.71 0.47 -0.66
C ALA A 329 -21.42 1.87 -0.10
N ARG A 330 -22.41 2.48 0.56
CA ARG A 330 -22.27 3.74 1.32
C ARG A 330 -22.45 3.46 2.81
N ILE A 331 -21.57 4.00 3.65
CA ILE A 331 -21.59 3.84 5.12
C ILE A 331 -21.96 5.18 5.77
N ARG A 332 -22.70 5.15 6.89
CA ARG A 332 -22.96 6.33 7.76
C ARG A 332 -23.25 5.91 9.21
N LYS A 333 -23.24 6.88 10.12
CA LYS A 333 -23.58 6.70 11.55
C LYS A 333 -22.85 5.53 12.21
N VAL A 334 -21.53 5.51 12.06
CA VAL A 334 -20.66 4.48 12.65
C VAL A 334 -20.45 4.81 14.11
N SER A 335 -20.61 3.82 14.98
CA SER A 335 -20.38 3.93 16.41
C SER A 335 -19.87 2.61 16.96
N ALA A 336 -18.93 2.65 17.92
CA ALA A 336 -18.52 1.47 18.66
C ALA A 336 -18.69 1.67 20.17
N ARG A 337 -19.07 0.60 20.88
CA ARG A 337 -19.22 0.55 22.34
C ARG A 337 -18.35 -0.54 22.94
N ASP A 338 -17.82 -0.30 24.14
CA ASP A 338 -17.06 -1.29 24.89
C ASP A 338 -17.96 -2.31 25.63
N THR A 339 -17.33 -3.23 26.35
CA THR A 339 -18.03 -4.26 27.14
C THR A 339 -18.98 -3.70 28.19
N THR A 340 -18.78 -2.48 28.67
CA THR A 340 -19.66 -1.78 29.63
C THR A 340 -20.83 -1.04 28.95
N GLY A 341 -20.86 -1.00 27.62
CA GLY A 341 -21.84 -0.26 26.82
C GLY A 341 -21.50 1.23 26.62
N LYS A 342 -20.37 1.70 27.16
CA LYS A 342 -19.87 3.06 26.97
C LYS A 342 -19.47 3.27 25.51
N LEU A 343 -19.82 4.43 24.96
CA LEU A 343 -19.43 4.83 23.61
C LEU A 343 -17.92 5.11 23.56
N VAL A 344 -17.19 4.36 22.73
CA VAL A 344 -15.73 4.52 22.53
C VAL A 344 -15.37 5.05 21.14
N TYR A 345 -16.28 4.98 20.17
CA TYR A 345 -16.11 5.58 18.85
C TYR A 345 -17.44 6.15 18.34
N LEU A 346 -17.37 7.27 17.61
CA LEU A 346 -18.49 7.85 16.86
C LEU A 346 -17.98 8.64 15.66
N ASN A 347 -18.38 8.23 14.44
CA ASN A 347 -18.18 9.02 13.23
C ASN A 347 -19.46 8.98 12.36
N PRO A 348 -20.07 10.14 12.03
CA PRO A 348 -21.23 10.21 11.13
C PRO A 348 -20.97 9.68 9.71
N MET A 349 -19.70 9.66 9.28
CA MET A 349 -19.20 9.41 7.92
C MET A 349 -19.73 10.39 6.86
N THR A 350 -19.85 11.67 7.22
CA THR A 350 -20.41 12.71 6.34
C THR A 350 -19.44 13.84 5.94
N ASP A 351 -18.26 13.91 6.55
CA ASP A 351 -17.21 14.86 6.17
C ASP A 351 -15.99 14.12 5.63
N ALA A 352 -15.73 14.28 4.33
CA ALA A 352 -14.58 13.65 3.67
C ALA A 352 -13.22 14.12 4.22
N LYS A 353 -13.13 15.34 4.76
CA LYS A 353 -11.89 15.87 5.36
C LYS A 353 -11.52 15.20 6.67
N VAL A 354 -12.50 14.60 7.36
CA VAL A 354 -12.28 13.82 8.59
C VAL A 354 -12.14 12.34 8.23
N VAL A 355 -13.05 11.81 7.40
CA VAL A 355 -13.14 10.38 7.11
C VAL A 355 -11.96 9.89 6.27
N LEU A 356 -11.59 10.56 5.17
CA LEU A 356 -10.56 10.01 4.28
C LEU A 356 -9.18 9.90 4.99
N PRO A 357 -8.74 10.89 5.79
CA PRO A 357 -7.49 10.78 6.55
C PRO A 357 -7.52 9.80 7.73
N GLU A 358 -8.67 9.62 8.39
CA GLU A 358 -8.80 8.71 9.53
C GLU A 358 -8.67 7.24 9.11
N TYR A 359 -9.13 6.93 7.89
CA TYR A 359 -9.20 5.58 7.34
C TYR A 359 -8.03 5.20 6.41
N GLY A 360 -7.04 6.09 6.22
CA GLY A 360 -5.86 5.80 5.39
C GLY A 360 -6.09 5.93 3.88
N VAL A 361 -7.10 6.70 3.48
CA VAL A 361 -7.60 6.74 2.10
C VAL A 361 -7.65 8.15 1.51
N HIS A 362 -6.93 9.08 2.13
CA HIS A 362 -6.66 10.42 1.61
C HIS A 362 -5.56 10.39 0.53
N ASP A 363 -5.37 11.52 -0.15
CA ASP A 363 -4.17 11.80 -0.93
C ASP A 363 -2.91 11.68 -0.06
N ASN A 364 -1.77 11.36 -0.69
CA ASN A 364 -0.48 11.44 -0.03
C ASN A 364 -0.21 12.88 0.41
N TYR A 365 0.04 13.08 1.71
CA TYR A 365 0.39 14.40 2.27
C TYR A 365 1.73 14.93 1.77
N PHE A 366 2.63 14.01 1.37
CA PHE A 366 3.96 14.31 0.88
C PHE A 366 4.25 13.52 -0.40
N PRO A 367 5.10 14.04 -1.33
CA PRO A 367 5.64 13.25 -2.42
C PRO A 367 6.56 12.14 -1.85
N THR A 368 6.11 10.89 -1.93
CA THR A 368 6.74 9.77 -1.22
C THR A 368 7.24 8.70 -2.17
N CYS A 369 8.49 8.27 -1.98
CA CYS A 369 9.09 7.10 -2.61
C CYS A 369 8.53 5.83 -1.96
N VAL A 370 8.12 4.86 -2.78
CA VAL A 370 7.60 3.56 -2.33
C VAL A 370 8.42 2.41 -2.89
N ASP A 371 8.36 1.26 -2.23
CA ASP A 371 8.99 0.00 -2.66
C ASP A 371 8.56 -0.45 -4.06
N GLY A 372 7.28 -0.29 -4.40
CA GLY A 372 6.74 -0.76 -5.67
C GLY A 372 5.45 -0.05 -6.06
N ALA A 373 5.37 0.34 -7.34
CA ALA A 373 4.21 1.06 -7.88
C ALA A 373 2.94 0.20 -7.90
N LYS A 374 3.04 -1.13 -8.07
CA LYS A 374 1.89 -2.03 -7.92
C LYS A 374 1.54 -2.25 -6.45
N ARG A 375 2.53 -2.67 -5.66
CA ARG A 375 2.48 -3.23 -4.30
C ARG A 375 3.93 -3.27 -3.75
N ASP A 376 4.23 -3.13 -2.45
CA ASP A 376 3.33 -2.90 -1.29
C ASP A 376 2.80 -1.45 -1.22
N ARG A 377 3.38 -0.51 -1.99
CA ARG A 377 3.10 0.95 -1.95
C ARG A 377 3.36 1.56 -0.57
N LEU A 378 4.45 1.15 0.06
CA LEU A 378 4.87 1.64 1.37
C LEU A 378 6.26 2.30 1.27
N ALA A 379 6.50 3.30 2.12
CA ALA A 379 7.78 4.01 2.19
C ALA A 379 8.83 3.22 2.99
N TRP A 380 9.20 2.01 2.51
CA TRP A 380 10.14 1.14 3.19
C TRP A 380 11.54 1.77 3.29
N LEU A 381 12.08 1.84 4.51
CA LEU A 381 13.37 2.49 4.81
C LEU A 381 14.57 1.85 4.12
N GLY A 382 14.59 0.52 4.05
CA GLY A 382 15.66 -0.22 3.37
C GLY A 382 15.69 0.08 1.87
N ASP A 383 14.52 0.22 1.27
CA ASP A 383 14.33 0.54 -0.13
C ASP A 383 14.66 2.02 -0.42
N PHE A 384 14.29 2.91 0.49
CA PHE A 384 14.63 4.32 0.40
C PHE A 384 16.15 4.58 0.47
N GLY A 385 16.88 3.76 1.25
CA GLY A 385 18.35 3.82 1.38
C GLY A 385 19.14 3.75 0.08
N HIS A 386 18.62 3.05 -0.93
CA HIS A 386 19.21 3.07 -2.27
C HIS A 386 18.49 4.06 -3.20
N THR A 387 17.18 4.22 -3.06
CA THR A 387 16.36 5.14 -3.88
C THR A 387 16.83 6.59 -3.80
N THR A 388 17.18 7.11 -2.61
CA THR A 388 17.68 8.49 -2.47
C THR A 388 18.94 8.77 -3.30
N ARG A 389 19.83 7.78 -3.40
CA ARG A 389 21.07 7.88 -4.19
C ARG A 389 20.79 7.84 -5.68
N ILE A 390 19.88 6.95 -6.12
CA ILE A 390 19.45 6.87 -7.52
C ILE A 390 18.80 8.19 -7.94
N ILE A 391 17.92 8.78 -7.12
CA ILE A 391 17.31 10.08 -7.39
C ILE A 391 18.37 11.18 -7.55
N GLY A 392 19.34 11.25 -6.64
CA GLY A 392 20.43 12.25 -6.67
C GLY A 392 21.26 12.24 -7.97
N VAL A 393 21.40 11.08 -8.63
CA VAL A 393 22.16 10.93 -9.88
C VAL A 393 21.31 10.78 -11.15
N THR A 394 19.97 10.78 -11.06
CA THR A 394 19.07 10.61 -12.21
C THR A 394 18.07 11.77 -12.35
N THR A 395 16.99 11.76 -11.56
CA THR A 395 15.87 12.69 -11.69
C THR A 395 16.08 14.00 -10.91
N ASN A 396 16.97 14.00 -9.91
CA ASN A 396 17.21 15.10 -8.97
C ASN A 396 15.92 15.66 -8.33
N ARG A 397 14.88 14.80 -8.18
CA ARG A 397 13.62 15.13 -7.51
C ARG A 397 13.80 15.19 -6.00
N LYS A 398 14.50 16.22 -5.53
CA LYS A 398 14.75 16.50 -4.10
C LYS A 398 13.45 16.53 -3.29
N ASP A 399 12.35 16.98 -3.90
CA ASP A 399 11.00 17.01 -3.31
C ASP A 399 10.41 15.63 -2.99
N HIS A 400 10.75 14.59 -3.78
CA HIS A 400 10.42 13.20 -3.42
C HIS A 400 11.24 12.72 -2.22
N VAL A 401 12.47 13.19 -2.09
CA VAL A 401 13.39 12.75 -1.03
C VAL A 401 13.04 13.43 0.29
N THR A 402 12.85 14.74 0.30
CA THR A 402 12.36 15.48 1.48
C THR A 402 10.93 15.11 1.84
N GLY A 403 10.04 14.90 0.86
CA GLY A 403 8.68 14.41 1.10
C GLY A 403 8.64 13.02 1.75
N THR A 404 9.51 12.10 1.31
CA THR A 404 9.66 10.79 1.97
C THR A 404 10.21 10.96 3.39
N PHE A 405 11.18 11.85 3.62
CA PHE A 405 11.64 12.13 4.99
C PHE A 405 10.53 12.72 5.87
N LEU A 406 9.71 13.66 5.38
CA LEU A 406 8.56 14.19 6.11
C LEU A 406 7.58 13.09 6.52
N GLN A 407 7.23 12.19 5.58
CA GLN A 407 6.39 11.01 5.85
C GLN A 407 6.97 10.12 6.97
N LEU A 408 8.30 9.99 7.05
CA LEU A 408 8.97 9.21 8.09
C LEU A 408 9.02 9.92 9.44
N LEU A 409 9.26 11.23 9.44
CA LEU A 409 9.33 12.04 10.65
C LEU A 409 7.96 12.23 11.30
N SER A 410 6.87 12.35 10.52
CA SER A 410 5.49 12.33 11.04
C SER A 410 5.12 11.05 11.80
N TYR A 411 5.86 9.97 11.56
CA TYR A 411 5.67 8.66 12.20
C TYR A 411 6.78 8.35 13.22
N GLN A 412 7.62 9.32 13.59
CA GLN A 412 8.66 9.11 14.59
C GLN A 412 8.06 8.91 15.98
N LEU A 413 8.47 7.86 16.69
CA LEU A 413 8.09 7.66 18.08
C LEU A 413 8.78 8.69 18.99
N PHE A 414 8.16 9.01 20.13
CA PHE A 414 8.74 9.91 21.14
C PHE A 414 10.13 9.48 21.65
N THR A 415 10.48 8.19 21.48
CA THR A 415 11.80 7.62 21.78
C THR A 415 12.89 8.03 20.79
N GLY A 416 12.50 8.61 19.65
CA GLY A 416 13.36 8.91 18.51
C GLY A 416 13.31 7.86 17.39
N GLN A 417 12.72 6.68 17.63
CA GLN A 417 12.66 5.59 16.64
C GLN A 417 11.84 5.97 15.40
N LEU A 418 12.42 5.78 14.21
CA LEU A 418 11.74 5.93 12.93
C LEU A 418 10.99 4.65 12.54
N PRO A 419 9.87 4.75 11.80
CA PRO A 419 9.14 3.59 11.29
C PRO A 419 9.93 2.86 10.20
N MET A 420 9.71 1.56 10.07
CA MET A 420 10.26 0.70 9.02
C MET A 420 9.64 0.98 7.65
N ALA A 421 8.32 1.22 7.59
CA ALA A 421 7.59 1.62 6.37
C ALA A 421 6.22 2.24 6.73
N PRO A 422 6.10 3.57 6.94
CA PRO A 422 4.83 4.16 7.33
C PRO A 422 3.76 3.97 6.25
N SER A 423 2.51 3.79 6.69
CA SER A 423 1.35 3.74 5.82
C SER A 423 1.12 5.07 5.11
N LEU A 424 0.61 5.02 3.88
CA LEU A 424 0.19 6.19 3.12
C LEU A 424 -1.28 6.55 3.39
N GLY A 425 -1.72 7.74 2.98
CA GLY A 425 -3.12 8.19 3.02
C GLY A 425 -3.72 8.47 4.41
N TYR A 426 -2.99 8.20 5.50
CA TYR A 426 -3.37 8.60 6.87
C TYR A 426 -2.88 10.02 7.18
N SER A 427 -3.60 10.75 8.06
CA SER A 427 -3.15 12.07 8.53
C SER A 427 -1.80 11.99 9.27
N PRO A 428 -0.84 12.90 9.01
CA PRO A 428 0.39 13.02 9.81
C PRO A 428 0.15 13.52 11.24
N GLU A 429 -1.07 13.90 11.60
CA GLU A 429 -1.47 14.31 12.96
C GLU A 429 -1.88 13.12 13.85
N ILE A 430 -2.00 11.91 13.30
CA ILE A 430 -2.32 10.70 14.07
C ILE A 430 -1.13 10.31 14.95
N ASP A 431 -1.36 10.05 16.26
CA ASP A 431 -0.30 9.59 17.17
C ASP A 431 0.40 8.34 16.58
N PRO A 432 1.72 8.38 16.32
CA PRO A 432 2.46 7.26 15.72
C PRO A 432 2.35 5.95 16.51
N LYS A 433 1.96 5.99 17.80
CA LYS A 433 1.60 4.82 18.61
C LYS A 433 0.45 4.01 18.02
N ALA A 434 -0.47 4.61 17.25
CA ALA A 434 -1.52 3.89 16.56
C ALA A 434 -0.93 2.76 15.69
N PHE A 435 0.20 3.00 15.04
CA PHE A 435 0.90 2.04 14.18
C PHE A 435 1.85 1.08 14.92
N THR A 436 1.94 1.16 16.25
CA THR A 436 2.81 0.27 17.07
C THR A 436 2.18 -1.07 17.45
N VAL A 437 0.94 -1.37 17.01
CA VAL A 437 0.26 -2.62 17.39
C VAL A 437 1.09 -3.82 16.92
N ASN A 438 1.33 -4.74 17.86
CA ASN A 438 2.23 -5.90 17.69
C ASN A 438 3.64 -5.54 17.16
N GLY A 439 4.09 -4.30 17.36
CA GLY A 439 5.41 -3.78 16.96
C GLY A 439 5.65 -3.69 15.45
N MET A 440 4.67 -4.07 14.61
CA MET A 440 4.91 -4.39 13.19
C MET A 440 5.48 -3.22 12.39
N ALA A 441 5.11 -1.96 12.68
CA ALA A 441 5.66 -0.81 11.97
C ALA A 441 7.10 -0.41 12.36
N TYR A 442 7.65 -1.01 13.42
CA TYR A 442 8.95 -0.66 14.01
C TYR A 442 9.83 -1.90 14.28
N LEU A 443 9.49 -3.04 13.64
CA LEU A 443 10.07 -4.37 13.91
C LEU A 443 11.50 -4.56 13.41
N LEU A 444 11.93 -3.80 12.39
CA LEU A 444 13.31 -3.83 11.89
C LEU A 444 14.07 -2.58 12.39
N PRO A 445 14.75 -2.65 13.55
CA PRO A 445 15.46 -1.50 14.12
C PRO A 445 16.67 -1.08 13.27
N ASP A 446 17.20 -1.97 12.44
CA ASP A 446 18.33 -1.68 11.57
C ASP A 446 17.95 -0.91 10.30
N TYR A 447 16.66 -0.88 9.93
CA TYR A 447 16.16 0.04 8.91
C TYR A 447 16.35 1.50 9.32
N HIS A 448 16.25 1.81 10.63
CA HIS A 448 16.55 3.14 11.20
C HIS A 448 17.96 3.64 10.83
N ILE A 449 18.95 2.75 10.84
CA ILE A 449 20.33 3.08 10.43
C ILE A 449 20.35 3.52 8.97
N LEU A 450 19.57 2.85 8.11
CA LEU A 450 19.46 3.18 6.69
C LEU A 450 18.77 4.53 6.47
N ALA A 451 17.81 4.96 7.29
CA ALA A 451 17.28 6.33 7.23
C ALA A 451 18.34 7.39 7.52
N LEU A 452 19.15 7.20 8.58
CA LEU A 452 20.23 8.13 8.93
C LEU A 452 21.29 8.20 7.81
N MET A 453 21.66 7.05 7.23
CA MET A 453 22.53 6.99 6.05
C MET A 453 21.89 7.62 4.80
N SER A 454 20.57 7.51 4.64
CA SER A 454 19.82 8.15 3.56
C SER A 454 19.88 9.67 3.66
N PHE A 455 19.71 10.20 4.87
CA PHE A 455 19.71 11.64 5.12
C PHE A 455 21.13 12.23 4.99
N ALA A 456 22.15 11.52 5.49
CA ALA A 456 23.55 11.83 5.19
C ALA A 456 23.81 11.88 3.68
N SER A 457 23.37 10.86 2.93
CA SER A 457 23.59 10.81 1.48
C SER A 457 22.79 11.87 0.72
N TYR A 458 21.59 12.25 1.19
CA TYR A 458 20.86 13.40 0.67
C TYR A 458 21.68 14.68 0.84
N MET A 459 22.16 14.96 2.06
CA MET A 459 22.94 16.16 2.36
C MET A 459 24.25 16.24 1.55
N GLU A 460 24.91 15.11 1.28
CA GLU A 460 26.12 15.03 0.43
C GLU A 460 25.90 15.59 -0.99
N TYR A 461 24.76 15.31 -1.64
CA TYR A 461 24.47 15.81 -2.99
C TYR A 461 23.55 17.03 -3.04
N SER A 462 22.78 17.29 -1.97
CA SER A 462 21.77 18.35 -1.96
C SER A 462 22.26 19.65 -1.32
N ASN A 463 23.13 19.55 -0.31
CA ASN A 463 23.48 20.59 0.67
C ASN A 463 22.26 21.39 1.19
N ASP A 464 21.13 20.72 1.41
CA ASP A 464 19.88 21.35 1.88
C ASP A 464 19.92 21.63 3.39
N THR A 465 20.68 22.66 3.76
CA THR A 465 20.86 23.07 5.16
C THR A 465 19.56 23.59 5.78
N THR A 466 18.66 24.15 4.99
CA THR A 466 17.34 24.64 5.46
C THR A 466 16.48 23.48 5.95
N PHE A 467 16.27 22.44 5.13
CA PHE A 467 15.53 21.25 5.54
C PHE A 467 16.19 20.54 6.75
N ALA A 468 17.52 20.52 6.79
CA ALA A 468 18.26 19.92 7.90
C ALA A 468 18.08 20.68 9.22
N GLN A 469 18.05 22.01 9.19
CA GLN A 469 17.81 22.87 10.35
C GLN A 469 16.36 22.79 10.83
N GLU A 470 15.38 22.86 9.91
CA GLU A 470 13.95 22.84 10.22
C GLU A 470 13.54 21.57 10.99
N HIS A 471 14.10 20.42 10.61
CA HIS A 471 13.77 19.12 11.21
C HIS A 471 14.87 18.58 12.15
N TRP A 472 15.81 19.43 12.59
CA TRP A 472 16.99 18.97 13.33
C TRP A 472 16.67 18.24 14.63
N SER A 473 15.62 18.67 15.35
CA SER A 473 15.19 18.05 16.62
C SER A 473 14.82 16.56 16.43
N SER A 474 14.05 16.25 15.39
CA SER A 474 13.69 14.88 15.00
C SER A 474 14.90 14.05 14.57
N TRP A 475 15.78 14.61 13.73
CA TRP A 475 17.01 13.93 13.31
C TRP A 475 17.95 13.64 14.48
N LYS A 476 18.13 14.60 15.38
CA LYS A 476 18.91 14.44 16.61
C LYS A 476 18.33 13.35 17.51
N SER A 477 17.02 13.33 17.71
CA SER A 477 16.31 12.29 18.46
C SER A 477 16.53 10.90 17.84
N ALA A 478 16.51 10.79 16.51
CA ALA A 478 16.77 9.53 15.80
C ALA A 478 18.21 9.03 16.02
N VAL A 479 19.23 9.88 15.94
CA VAL A 479 20.62 9.45 16.17
C VAL A 479 20.85 9.08 17.64
N ASP A 480 20.25 9.83 18.56
CA ASP A 480 20.34 9.54 19.99
C ASP A 480 19.62 8.25 20.38
N TRP A 481 18.50 7.90 19.72
CA TRP A 481 17.86 6.59 19.84
C TRP A 481 18.80 5.46 19.43
N LEU A 482 19.47 5.56 18.27
CA LEU A 482 20.45 4.55 17.83
C LEU A 482 21.61 4.42 18.82
N ALA A 483 22.04 5.54 19.44
CA ALA A 483 23.11 5.55 20.43
C ALA A 483 22.75 4.79 21.73
N LEU A 484 21.47 4.66 22.08
CA LEU A 484 21.03 3.86 23.25
C LEU A 484 21.34 2.37 23.10
N TYR A 485 21.48 1.88 21.86
CA TYR A 485 21.74 0.48 21.56
C TYR A 485 23.23 0.17 21.39
N GLN A 486 24.14 1.09 21.72
CA GLN A 486 25.54 0.72 21.91
C GLN A 486 25.66 -0.08 23.22
N SER A 487 26.05 -1.35 23.12
CA SER A 487 26.25 -2.20 24.28
C SER A 487 27.45 -1.75 25.11
N ASN A 488 27.23 -1.56 26.42
CA ASN A 488 28.29 -1.23 27.38
C ASN A 488 29.31 -2.37 27.57
N SER A 489 28.98 -3.62 27.20
CA SER A 489 29.88 -4.77 27.37
C SER A 489 30.73 -5.08 26.14
N THR A 490 30.22 -4.79 24.94
CA THR A 490 30.94 -5.10 23.67
C THR A 490 31.38 -3.86 22.89
N GLY A 491 30.78 -2.69 23.16
CA GLY A 491 30.96 -1.48 22.35
C GLY A 491 30.33 -1.53 20.95
N LEU A 492 29.70 -2.64 20.58
CA LEU A 492 28.96 -2.84 19.33
C LEU A 492 27.50 -2.36 19.48
N ILE A 493 26.80 -2.20 18.35
CA ILE A 493 25.36 -2.02 18.36
C ILE A 493 24.67 -3.37 18.59
N ASP A 494 23.71 -3.38 19.52
CA ASP A 494 22.99 -4.56 19.96
C ASP A 494 21.46 -4.32 19.99
N PHE A 495 20.78 -4.97 19.06
CA PHE A 495 19.34 -4.98 18.88
C PHE A 495 18.69 -6.30 19.35
N ALA A 496 19.35 -7.09 20.22
CA ALA A 496 18.81 -8.36 20.72
C ALA A 496 17.39 -8.24 21.30
N VAL A 497 17.02 -7.10 21.90
CA VAL A 497 15.68 -6.82 22.43
C VAL A 497 14.57 -6.82 21.36
N PHE A 498 14.89 -6.57 20.09
CA PHE A 498 13.95 -6.61 18.97
C PHE A 498 13.84 -8.02 18.35
N GLY A 499 14.77 -8.91 18.66
CA GLY A 499 14.79 -10.30 18.17
C GLY A 499 15.07 -10.50 16.68
N ASN A 500 15.00 -9.45 15.84
CA ASN A 500 15.18 -9.55 14.40
C ASN A 500 15.82 -8.29 13.78
N THR A 501 16.60 -8.50 12.72
CA THR A 501 17.26 -7.47 11.90
C THR A 501 17.39 -7.98 10.47
N PHE A 502 17.41 -7.09 9.47
CA PHE A 502 17.47 -7.46 8.06
C PHE A 502 18.90 -7.56 7.50
N LEU A 503 19.78 -6.64 7.88
CA LEU A 503 21.16 -6.50 7.40
C LEU A 503 22.10 -7.61 7.89
N GLY A 504 21.74 -8.29 8.97
CA GLY A 504 22.56 -9.34 9.58
C GLY A 504 22.02 -9.80 10.93
N LEU A 505 22.91 -10.30 11.79
CA LEU A 505 22.59 -10.68 13.18
C LEU A 505 22.29 -9.44 14.03
N VAL A 506 21.41 -9.60 15.03
CA VAL A 506 20.94 -8.55 15.95
C VAL A 506 22.04 -7.88 16.77
N SER A 507 23.20 -8.50 16.92
CA SER A 507 24.40 -7.92 17.56
C SER A 507 25.64 -8.07 16.65
N GLY A 508 25.41 -8.04 15.33
CA GLY A 508 26.37 -8.44 14.31
C GLY A 508 27.24 -7.33 13.73
N SER A 509 28.28 -7.74 12.98
CA SER A 509 29.20 -6.80 12.31
C SER A 509 28.51 -5.90 11.29
N ALA A 510 27.51 -6.38 10.56
CA ALA A 510 26.81 -5.61 9.52
C ALA A 510 26.05 -4.39 10.08
N ILE A 511 25.24 -4.56 11.14
CA ILE A 511 24.50 -3.44 11.75
C ILE A 511 25.42 -2.43 12.44
N SER A 512 26.50 -2.92 13.07
CA SER A 512 27.50 -2.05 13.71
C SER A 512 28.30 -1.27 12.66
N ALA A 513 28.66 -1.91 11.54
CA ALA A 513 29.35 -1.27 10.40
C ALA A 513 28.49 -0.17 9.76
N ALA A 514 27.21 -0.46 9.50
CA ALA A 514 26.26 0.53 9.01
C ALA A 514 26.09 1.71 10.00
N SER A 515 26.07 1.42 11.30
CA SER A 515 25.93 2.45 12.35
C SER A 515 27.14 3.39 12.43
N VAL A 516 28.37 2.90 12.18
CA VAL A 516 29.54 3.79 12.01
C VAL A 516 29.33 4.75 10.83
N GLY A 517 28.75 4.27 9.72
CA GLY A 517 28.37 5.10 8.58
C GLY A 517 27.34 6.17 8.95
N ALA A 518 26.27 5.78 9.62
CA ALA A 518 25.23 6.69 10.12
C ALA A 518 25.80 7.76 11.07
N PHE A 519 26.54 7.38 12.10
CA PHE A 519 27.13 8.34 13.05
C PHE A 519 28.12 9.30 12.37
N ARG A 520 28.94 8.84 11.41
CA ARG A 520 29.84 9.71 10.64
C ARG A 520 29.05 10.73 9.81
N GLY A 521 28.10 10.28 8.99
CA GLY A 521 27.27 11.16 8.15
C GLY A 521 26.51 12.19 8.98
N MET A 522 25.85 11.74 10.06
CA MET A 522 25.11 12.63 10.95
C MET A 522 26.01 13.58 11.74
N SER A 523 27.25 13.21 12.08
CA SER A 523 28.21 14.13 12.69
C SER A 523 28.68 15.24 11.73
N SER A 524 28.77 14.93 10.43
CA SER A 524 29.04 15.94 9.39
C SER A 524 27.86 16.90 9.26
N ILE A 525 26.62 16.40 9.20
CA ILE A 525 25.41 17.25 9.17
C ILE A 525 25.32 18.11 10.43
N ALA A 526 25.57 17.53 11.62
CA ALA A 526 25.59 18.27 12.89
C ALA A 526 26.57 19.45 12.88
N THR A 527 27.69 19.33 12.16
CA THR A 527 28.65 20.42 11.98
C THR A 527 28.08 21.52 11.07
N VAL A 528 27.39 21.13 9.99
CA VAL A 528 26.77 22.05 9.02
C VAL A 528 25.58 22.82 9.61
N VAL A 529 24.83 22.23 10.55
CA VAL A 529 23.74 22.90 11.30
C VAL A 529 24.18 23.48 12.65
N GLU A 530 25.50 23.62 12.87
CA GLU A 530 26.13 24.25 14.04
C GLU A 530 25.91 23.58 15.41
N ASP A 531 25.32 22.37 15.46
CA ASP A 531 25.25 21.54 16.67
C ASP A 531 26.58 20.81 16.94
N THR A 532 27.59 21.60 17.29
CA THR A 532 28.95 21.15 17.64
C THR A 532 28.99 20.10 18.75
N SER A 533 28.02 20.12 19.67
CA SER A 533 27.91 19.14 20.76
C SER A 533 27.53 17.75 20.23
N SER A 534 26.50 17.67 19.39
CA SER A 534 26.10 16.43 18.73
C SER A 534 27.18 15.93 17.77
N ALA A 535 27.80 16.84 16.99
CA ALA A 535 28.90 16.50 16.09
C ALA A 535 30.05 15.80 16.83
N LYS A 536 30.50 16.34 17.96
CA LYS A 536 31.56 15.76 18.79
C LYS A 536 31.15 14.42 19.41
N ARG A 537 29.91 14.31 19.94
CA ARG A 537 29.37 13.08 20.54
C ARG A 537 29.32 11.95 19.51
N TRP A 538 28.67 12.18 18.37
CA TRP A 538 28.48 11.13 17.36
C TRP A 538 29.78 10.77 16.62
N THR A 539 30.70 11.72 16.44
CA THR A 539 32.09 11.41 16.01
C THR A 539 32.78 10.43 16.96
N THR A 540 32.54 10.57 18.27
CA THR A 540 33.13 9.70 19.31
C THR A 540 32.49 8.31 19.29
N LEU A 541 31.16 8.22 19.17
CA LEU A 541 30.43 6.96 18.99
C LEU A 541 30.91 6.20 17.74
N ALA A 542 31.02 6.87 16.59
CA ALA A 542 31.52 6.28 15.35
C ALA A 542 32.92 5.65 15.50
N LYS A 543 33.82 6.33 16.25
CA LYS A 543 35.16 5.82 16.56
C LYS A 543 35.09 4.62 17.51
N SER A 544 34.27 4.71 18.56
CA SER A 544 34.08 3.63 19.54
C SER A 544 33.56 2.34 18.91
N VAL A 545 32.46 2.41 18.15
CA VAL A 545 31.89 1.25 17.45
C VAL A 545 32.85 0.68 16.41
N LYS A 546 33.62 1.51 15.69
CA LYS A 546 34.67 1.03 14.77
C LYS A 546 35.79 0.27 15.49
N VAL A 547 36.23 0.73 16.67
CA VAL A 547 37.25 0.02 17.47
C VAL A 547 36.70 -1.33 17.94
N ALA A 548 35.46 -1.37 18.44
CA ALA A 548 34.79 -2.62 18.84
C ALA A 548 34.68 -3.62 17.67
N LEU A 549 34.30 -3.15 16.48
CA LEU A 549 34.27 -3.97 15.24
C LEU A 549 35.62 -4.59 14.88
N ALA A 550 36.71 -3.84 15.03
CA ALA A 550 38.06 -4.34 14.75
C ALA A 550 38.52 -5.43 15.72
N LEU A 551 38.00 -5.42 16.95
CA LEU A 551 38.25 -6.42 17.99
C LEU A 551 37.31 -7.63 17.91
N MET A 552 36.24 -7.57 17.11
CA MET A 552 35.29 -8.68 16.94
C MET A 552 36.00 -9.91 16.33
N PRO A 553 35.86 -11.12 16.94
CA PRO A 553 36.45 -12.35 16.40
C PRO A 553 35.97 -12.65 14.97
N LYS A 554 36.87 -13.12 14.10
CA LYS A 554 36.48 -13.65 12.79
C LYS A 554 35.85 -15.03 12.97
N VAL A 555 34.55 -15.15 12.70
CA VAL A 555 33.82 -16.43 12.66
C VAL A 555 34.03 -17.07 11.28
N SER A 556 34.29 -18.38 11.22
CA SER A 556 34.40 -19.11 9.95
C SER A 556 33.01 -19.31 9.30
N MET A 557 32.98 -19.49 7.98
CA MET A 557 31.74 -19.50 7.18
C MET A 557 30.94 -20.81 7.25
N ASP A 558 31.10 -21.61 8.30
CA ASP A 558 30.53 -22.97 8.38
C ASP A 558 29.11 -23.01 8.96
N GLY A 559 28.59 -21.86 9.40
CA GLY A 559 27.23 -21.70 9.92
C GLY A 559 26.26 -21.11 8.91
N VAL A 560 25.40 -21.94 8.30
CA VAL A 560 24.21 -21.46 7.58
C VAL A 560 23.26 -20.82 8.59
N GLY A 561 23.21 -19.49 8.63
CA GLY A 561 22.18 -18.77 9.39
C GLY A 561 20.78 -19.15 8.88
N GLN A 562 19.78 -19.21 9.78
CA GLN A 562 18.45 -19.82 9.56
C GLN A 562 17.61 -19.32 8.36
N ASN A 563 18.10 -18.38 7.56
CA ASN A 563 17.45 -17.88 6.34
C ASN A 563 18.40 -17.79 5.12
N GLY A 564 19.51 -18.53 5.09
CA GLY A 564 20.42 -18.62 3.92
C GLY A 564 21.16 -17.32 3.56
N ARG A 565 21.25 -16.35 4.49
CA ARG A 565 21.95 -15.07 4.27
C ARG A 565 23.43 -15.19 4.63
N TYR A 566 24.31 -14.83 3.70
CA TYR A 566 25.77 -14.92 3.84
C TYR A 566 26.31 -14.10 5.04
N GLN A 567 27.31 -14.65 5.75
CA GLN A 567 27.82 -14.08 7.01
C GLN A 567 29.20 -13.40 6.93
N THR A 568 29.21 -12.17 7.47
CA THR A 568 30.17 -11.58 8.43
C THR A 568 31.64 -11.26 8.09
N SER A 569 32.30 -11.78 7.05
CA SER A 569 33.73 -11.43 6.84
C SER A 569 33.96 -10.05 6.20
N HIS A 570 33.28 -9.73 5.10
CA HIS A 570 33.57 -8.54 4.26
C HIS A 570 33.38 -7.19 4.98
N TRP A 571 32.30 -7.04 5.77
CA TRP A 571 31.92 -5.73 6.35
C TRP A 571 32.94 -5.15 7.33
N ARG A 572 33.75 -6.01 7.98
CA ARG A 572 34.85 -5.58 8.86
C ARG A 572 35.92 -4.82 8.10
N ASP A 573 36.22 -5.25 6.88
CA ASP A 573 37.33 -4.73 6.08
C ASP A 573 36.92 -3.50 5.23
N CYS A 574 35.64 -3.08 5.30
CA CYS A 574 35.08 -1.95 4.54
C CYS A 574 34.90 -0.62 5.31
N VAL A 575 35.14 -0.53 6.63
CA VAL A 575 34.67 0.59 7.51
C VAL A 575 35.77 1.26 8.34
#